data_AF-A0AAV0R8D6-F1
#
_entry.id   AF-A0AAV0R8D6-F1
#
_cell.length_a   1.000
_cell.length_b   1.000
_cell.length_c   1.000
_cell.angle_alpha   90.00
_cell.angle_beta   90.00
_cell.angle_gamma   90.00
#
_symmetry.space_group_name_H-M   'P 1'
#
loop_
_entity.id
_entity.type
_entity.pdbx_description
1 polymer ?
#
loop_
_entity_poly.entity_id
_entity_poly.type
_entity_poly.pdbx_seq_one_letter_code
_entity_poly.pdbx_strand_id
1 'polypeptide(L)'
;MAPPQSFSLPLLLFARISALTVAALLLYWALVFNSHHSSQHSRIYAARRHMLLMVIGLILVSGEAILVHRWLPCSRNGKKLAHLGLQGVALSCGVFGVWTKFHARKGIAGNFLSLHYWMGMICVSLFAAQQWLPGFVSFCYQCEM
;
A
#
# COMPACT_ATOMS: atom_id res chain seq x y z
N MET A 1 30.01 -1.43 20.89
CA MET A 1 29.55 -0.30 20.07
C MET A 1 29.42 -0.81 18.64
N ALA A 2 28.22 -1.14 18.18
CA ALA A 2 28.04 -1.66 16.81
C ALA A 2 28.27 -0.51 15.82
N PRO A 3 28.99 -0.71 14.70
CA PRO A 3 29.20 0.34 13.71
C PRO A 3 27.84 0.84 13.21
N PRO A 4 27.69 2.16 12.91
CA PRO A 4 26.48 2.66 12.27
C PRO A 4 26.33 1.87 10.97
N GLN A 5 25.24 1.12 10.83
CA GLN A 5 25.00 0.34 9.62
C GLN A 5 25.03 1.28 8.42
N SER A 6 26.14 1.32 7.69
CA SER A 6 26.30 2.09 6.46
C SER A 6 25.60 1.31 5.36
N PHE A 7 24.27 1.45 5.31
CA PHE A 7 23.50 0.90 4.20
C PHE A 7 23.85 1.67 2.94
N SER A 8 24.06 0.96 1.85
CA SER A 8 24.50 1.51 0.60
C SER A 8 23.44 2.48 0.07
N LEU A 9 23.70 3.79 0.13
CA LEU A 9 22.97 4.84 -0.58
C LEU A 9 22.49 4.41 -1.99
N PRO A 10 23.27 3.66 -2.81
CA PRO A 10 22.78 3.17 -4.10
C PRO A 10 21.52 2.29 -4.01
N LEU A 11 21.34 1.48 -2.96
CA LEU A 11 20.16 0.64 -2.79
C LEU A 11 18.90 1.46 -2.49
N LEU A 12 19.03 2.52 -1.70
CA LEU A 12 17.93 3.45 -1.40
C LEU A 12 17.49 4.18 -2.67
N LEU A 13 18.46 4.68 -3.44
CA LEU A 13 18.20 5.34 -4.72
C LEU A 13 17.55 4.38 -5.71
N PHE A 14 18.04 3.14 -5.79
CA PHE A 14 17.46 2.11 -6.64
C PHE A 14 15.99 1.82 -6.28
N ALA A 15 15.66 1.69 -4.99
CA ALA A 15 14.30 1.50 -4.52
C ALA A 15 13.37 2.68 -4.87
N ARG A 16 13.88 3.92 -4.78
CA ARG A 16 13.09 5.11 -5.16
C ARG A 16 12.88 5.23 -6.66
N ILE A 17 13.92 4.96 -7.45
CA ILE A 17 13.82 4.98 -8.92
C ILE A 17 12.85 3.91 -9.40
N SER A 18 12.88 2.70 -8.83
CA SER A 18 11.94 1.64 -9.18
C SER A 18 10.51 2.00 -8.78
N ALA A 19 10.30 2.58 -7.59
CA ALA A 19 9.00 3.09 -7.15
C ALA A 19 8.45 4.19 -8.07
N LEU A 20 9.29 5.17 -8.46
CA LEU A 20 8.93 6.21 -9.42
C LEU A 20 8.59 5.63 -10.80
N THR A 21 9.34 4.63 -11.25
CA THR A 21 9.08 3.94 -12.53
C THR A 21 7.71 3.25 -12.51
N VAL A 22 7.39 2.52 -11.43
CA VAL A 22 6.07 1.89 -11.24
C VAL A 22 4.96 2.93 -11.21
N ALA A 23 5.16 4.05 -10.51
CA ALA A 23 4.20 5.15 -10.46
C ALA A 23 3.96 5.77 -11.84
N ALA A 24 5.03 6.03 -12.61
CA ALA A 24 4.95 6.58 -13.96
C ALA A 24 4.23 5.62 -14.92
N LEU A 25 4.53 4.33 -14.86
CA LEU A 25 3.87 3.31 -15.69
C LEU A 25 2.37 3.22 -15.36
N LEU A 26 2.00 3.29 -14.07
CA LEU A 26 0.60 3.31 -13.65
C LEU A 26 -0.15 4.56 -14.08
N LEU A 27 0.49 5.73 -13.98
CA LEU A 27 -0.07 7.00 -14.45
C LEU A 27 -0.25 6.98 -15.97
N TYR A 28 0.77 6.53 -16.70
CA TYR A 28 0.69 6.35 -18.15
C TYR A 28 -0.46 5.43 -18.54
N TRP A 29 -0.57 4.27 -17.89
CA TRP A 29 -1.68 3.34 -18.11
C TRP A 29 -3.03 3.99 -17.79
N ALA A 30 -3.15 4.69 -16.66
CA ALA A 30 -4.39 5.35 -16.27
C ALA A 30 -4.82 6.46 -17.26
N LEU A 31 -3.87 7.17 -17.87
CA LEU A 31 -4.12 8.26 -18.82
C LEU A 31 -4.45 7.74 -20.22
N VAL A 32 -3.67 6.79 -20.75
CA VAL A 32 -3.88 6.23 -22.10
C VAL A 32 -5.20 5.45 -22.19
N PHE A 33 -5.57 4.72 -21.14
CA PHE A 33 -6.84 4.01 -21.13
C PHE A 33 -8.04 4.91 -20.79
N ASN A 34 -7.82 6.17 -20.37
CA ASN A 34 -8.88 7.15 -20.14
C ASN A 34 -9.45 7.73 -21.44
N SER A 35 -8.63 7.84 -22.50
CA SER A 35 -9.03 8.50 -23.75
C SER A 35 -9.89 7.62 -24.67
N HIS A 36 -9.98 6.31 -24.42
CA HIS A 36 -10.45 5.36 -25.44
C HIS A 36 -11.79 4.64 -25.17
N HIS A 37 -12.49 4.83 -24.05
CA HIS A 37 -13.64 3.96 -23.71
C HIS A 37 -14.89 4.68 -23.17
N SER A 38 -15.90 4.83 -24.04
CA SER A 38 -17.16 5.56 -23.79
C SER A 38 -18.40 4.71 -23.47
N SER A 39 -18.33 3.38 -23.20
CA SER A 39 -19.57 2.58 -23.09
C SER A 39 -19.62 1.40 -22.09
N GLN A 40 -18.56 1.09 -21.33
CA GLN A 40 -18.57 0.09 -20.23
C GLN A 40 -18.16 0.70 -18.88
N HIS A 41 -18.77 1.85 -18.58
CA HIS A 41 -18.25 2.86 -17.65
C HIS A 41 -18.10 2.41 -16.18
N SER A 42 -18.95 1.51 -15.64
CA SER A 42 -18.94 1.21 -14.20
C SER A 42 -17.93 0.14 -13.76
N ARG A 43 -17.82 -0.97 -14.51
CA ARG A 43 -16.96 -2.12 -14.14
C ARG A 43 -15.48 -1.85 -14.38
N ILE A 44 -15.14 -1.27 -15.53
CA ILE A 44 -13.76 -0.94 -15.90
C ILE A 44 -13.22 0.16 -14.96
N TYR A 45 -14.08 1.13 -14.59
CA TYR A 45 -13.73 2.17 -13.64
C TYR A 45 -13.43 1.61 -12.23
N ALA A 46 -14.21 0.65 -11.76
CA ALA A 46 -13.96 0.02 -10.47
C ALA A 46 -12.69 -0.86 -10.45
N ALA A 47 -12.45 -1.66 -11.49
CA ALA A 47 -11.24 -2.48 -11.60
C ALA A 47 -9.97 -1.62 -11.64
N ARG A 48 -10.02 -0.48 -12.34
CA ARG A 48 -8.95 0.52 -12.38
C ARG A 48 -8.70 1.16 -11.02
N ARG A 49 -9.75 1.61 -10.32
CA ARG A 49 -9.61 2.14 -8.95
C ARG A 49 -9.04 1.10 -8.00
N HIS A 50 -9.47 -0.15 -8.10
CA HIS A 50 -8.92 -1.27 -7.32
C HIS A 50 -7.40 -1.41 -7.55
N MET A 51 -6.96 -1.47 -8.80
CA MET A 51 -5.53 -1.62 -9.13
C MET A 51 -4.71 -0.39 -8.67
N LEU A 52 -5.22 0.82 -8.91
CA LEU A 52 -4.55 2.06 -8.48
C LEU A 52 -4.45 2.13 -6.96
N LEU A 53 -5.54 1.88 -6.22
CA LEU A 53 -5.53 1.90 -4.76
C LEU A 53 -4.61 0.83 -4.17
N MET A 54 -4.59 -0.37 -4.74
CA MET A 54 -3.74 -1.47 -4.27
C MET A 54 -2.26 -1.19 -4.50
N VAL A 55 -1.86 -0.72 -5.69
CA VAL A 55 -0.44 -0.47 -5.96
C VAL A 55 0.04 0.81 -5.25
N ILE A 56 -0.74 1.88 -5.27
CA ILE A 56 -0.34 3.12 -4.59
C ILE A 56 -0.29 2.89 -3.07
N GLY A 57 -1.31 2.24 -2.50
CA GLY A 57 -1.36 1.96 -1.06
C GLY A 57 -0.33 0.92 -0.61
N LEU A 58 -0.48 -0.33 -1.07
CA LEU A 58 0.31 -1.45 -0.53
C LEU A 58 1.74 -1.51 -1.05
N ILE A 59 2.05 -0.90 -2.21
CA ILE A 59 3.42 -0.95 -2.77
C ILE A 59 4.14 0.37 -2.54
N LEU A 60 3.61 1.49 -3.02
CA LEU A 60 4.31 2.78 -2.93
C LEU A 60 4.31 3.33 -1.50
N VAL A 61 3.13 3.49 -0.88
CA VAL A 61 3.01 4.06 0.47
C VAL A 61 3.61 3.13 1.52
N SER A 62 3.36 1.81 1.44
CA SER A 62 4.01 0.85 2.35
C SER A 62 5.53 0.81 2.17
N GLY A 63 6.04 0.92 0.94
CA GLY A 63 7.47 0.92 0.66
C GLY A 63 8.18 2.14 1.27
N GLU A 64 7.60 3.34 1.09
CA GLU A 64 8.11 4.56 1.73
C GLU A 64 7.95 4.51 3.26
N ALA A 65 6.88 3.89 3.79
CA ALA A 65 6.71 3.71 5.23
C ALA A 65 7.89 2.95 5.85
N ILE A 66 8.34 1.85 5.23
CA ILE A 66 9.47 1.05 5.71
C ILE A 66 10.78 1.86 5.67
N LEU A 67 10.94 2.69 4.64
CA LEU A 67 12.12 3.53 4.45
C LEU A 67 12.14 4.76 5.40
N VAL A 68 11.01 5.15 6.01
CA VAL A 68 10.91 6.37 6.86
C VAL A 68 11.85 6.34 8.06
N HIS A 69 12.09 5.15 8.64
CA HIS A 69 13.02 4.98 9.75
C HIS A 69 14.47 5.32 9.37
N ARG A 70 14.77 5.28 8.07
CA ARG A 70 16.10 5.39 7.50
C ARG A 70 16.46 6.81 7.08
N TRP A 71 15.58 7.52 6.37
CA TRP A 71 15.90 8.85 5.84
C TRP A 71 15.47 10.00 6.77
N LEU A 72 14.49 9.79 7.65
CA LEU A 72 13.96 10.86 8.49
C LEU A 72 14.88 11.04 9.72
N PRO A 73 15.60 12.17 9.92
CA PRO A 73 16.42 12.38 11.12
C PRO A 73 15.56 12.84 12.31
N CYS A 74 14.46 12.12 12.59
CA CYS A 74 13.55 12.43 13.70
C CYS A 74 13.87 11.57 14.94
N SER A 75 13.31 11.96 16.08
CA SER A 75 13.36 11.19 17.32
C SER A 75 12.82 9.77 17.11
N ARG A 76 13.26 8.81 17.94
CA ARG A 76 12.86 7.39 17.84
C ARG A 76 11.33 7.22 17.85
N ASN A 77 10.64 8.03 18.64
CA ASN A 77 9.18 8.01 18.75
C ASN A 77 8.49 8.63 17.52
N GLY A 78 9.03 9.73 16.98
CA GLY A 78 8.50 10.36 15.76
C GLY A 78 8.61 9.44 14.54
N LYS A 79 9.72 8.70 14.39
CA LYS A 79 9.90 7.70 13.34
C LYS A 79 8.88 6.56 13.44
N LYS A 80 8.64 6.05 14.66
CA LYS A 80 7.64 4.99 14.91
C LYS A 80 6.23 5.46 14.54
N LEU A 81 5.86 6.68 14.94
CA LEU A 81 4.55 7.26 14.62
C LEU A 81 4.38 7.45 13.10
N ALA A 82 5.39 8.00 12.43
CA ALA A 82 5.36 8.17 10.98
C ALA A 82 5.22 6.82 10.25
N HIS A 83 6.00 5.81 10.65
CA HIS A 83 5.91 4.47 10.07
C HIS A 83 4.51 3.88 10.26
N LEU A 84 3.99 3.90 11.49
CA LEU A 84 2.68 3.36 11.83
C LEU A 84 1.55 4.10 11.09
N GLY A 85 1.66 5.43 10.98
CA GLY A 85 0.71 6.28 10.26
C GLY A 85 0.68 5.98 8.76
N LEU A 86 1.85 5.94 8.10
CA LEU A 86 1.92 5.59 6.68
C LEU A 86 1.44 4.16 6.42
N GLN A 87 1.78 3.21 7.28
CA GLN A 87 1.31 1.83 7.18
C GLN A 87 -0.22 1.74 7.36
N GLY A 88 -0.81 2.59 8.23
CA GLY A 88 -2.26 2.70 8.39
C GLY A 88 -2.96 3.27 7.14
N VAL A 89 -2.35 4.26 6.48
CA VAL A 89 -2.85 4.79 5.19
C VAL A 89 -2.77 3.71 4.11
N ALA A 90 -1.66 2.96 4.04
CA ALA A 90 -1.50 1.83 3.12
C ALA A 90 -2.58 0.77 3.33
N LEU A 91 -2.86 0.38 4.58
CA LEU A 91 -3.92 -0.57 4.94
C LEU A 91 -5.30 -0.05 4.52
N SER A 92 -5.59 1.21 4.82
CA SER A 92 -6.87 1.84 4.45
C SER A 92 -7.08 1.79 2.94
N CYS A 93 -6.07 2.18 2.15
CA CYS A 93 -6.10 2.07 0.69
C CYS A 93 -6.34 0.63 0.21
N GLY A 94 -5.74 -0.38 0.86
CA GLY A 94 -5.98 -1.80 0.58
C GLY A 94 -7.44 -2.21 0.81
N VAL A 95 -8.02 -1.82 1.95
CA VAL A 95 -9.43 -2.09 2.28
C VAL A 95 -10.38 -1.41 1.29
N PHE A 96 -10.14 -0.13 0.96
CA PHE A 96 -10.90 0.59 -0.08
C PHE A 96 -10.75 -0.08 -1.45
N GLY A 97 -9.56 -0.58 -1.77
CA GLY A 97 -9.30 -1.36 -2.98
C GLY A 97 -10.18 -2.61 -3.06
N VAL A 98 -10.28 -3.40 -1.99
CA VAL A 98 -11.18 -4.57 -1.96
C VAL A 98 -12.65 -4.14 -2.04
N TRP A 99 -13.03 -3.09 -1.30
CA TRP A 99 -14.41 -2.60 -1.26
C TRP A 99 -14.92 -2.13 -2.63
N THR A 100 -14.11 -1.37 -3.38
CA THR A 100 -14.47 -0.91 -4.74
C THR A 100 -14.75 -2.07 -5.70
N LYS A 101 -14.06 -3.21 -5.53
CA LYS A 101 -14.26 -4.42 -6.33
C LYS A 101 -15.56 -5.14 -5.96
N PHE A 102 -15.89 -5.17 -4.67
CA PHE A 102 -17.17 -5.71 -4.16
C PHE A 102 -18.37 -4.88 -4.62
N HIS A 103 -18.27 -3.56 -4.52
CA HIS A 103 -19.37 -2.67 -4.87
C HIS A 103 -19.67 -2.65 -6.39
N ALA A 104 -18.69 -3.00 -7.22
CA ALA A 104 -18.83 -3.01 -8.67
C ALA A 104 -19.43 -4.28 -9.27
N ARG A 105 -19.47 -5.39 -8.50
CA ARG A 105 -20.14 -6.62 -8.93
C ARG A 105 -21.39 -6.83 -8.08
N LYS A 106 -22.58 -6.72 -8.70
CA LYS A 106 -23.88 -7.16 -8.12
C LYS A 106 -23.96 -8.70 -7.96
N GLY A 107 -22.88 -9.38 -7.59
CA GLY A 107 -22.83 -10.85 -7.68
C GLY A 107 -21.55 -11.43 -7.10
N ILE A 108 -21.68 -11.87 -5.87
CA ILE A 108 -20.77 -12.69 -5.06
C ILE A 108 -20.35 -13.99 -5.81
N ALA A 109 -21.16 -14.50 -6.74
CA ALA A 109 -20.98 -15.82 -7.36
C ALA A 109 -19.82 -15.98 -8.38
N GLY A 110 -19.33 -14.91 -9.01
CA GLY A 110 -18.36 -15.02 -10.12
C GLY A 110 -16.88 -14.88 -9.75
N ASN A 111 -16.54 -14.44 -8.53
CA ASN A 111 -15.20 -13.93 -8.21
C ASN A 111 -14.42 -14.75 -7.16
N PHE A 112 -15.07 -15.69 -6.47
CA PHE A 112 -14.40 -16.53 -5.45
C PHE A 112 -13.46 -17.59 -6.03
N LEU A 113 -13.54 -17.91 -7.31
CA LEU A 113 -12.64 -18.89 -7.92
C LEU A 113 -11.29 -18.30 -8.35
N SER A 114 -11.14 -16.97 -8.32
CA SER A 114 -9.88 -16.33 -8.67
C SER A 114 -8.92 -16.38 -7.49
N LEU A 115 -7.82 -17.13 -7.63
CA LEU A 115 -6.74 -17.22 -6.64
C LEU A 115 -6.20 -15.84 -6.21
N HIS A 116 -6.20 -14.86 -7.11
CA HIS A 116 -5.81 -13.48 -6.82
C HIS A 116 -6.70 -12.81 -5.75
N TYR A 117 -8.00 -13.11 -5.73
CA TYR A 117 -8.90 -12.58 -4.70
C TYR A 117 -8.58 -13.16 -3.31
N TRP A 118 -8.34 -14.47 -3.22
CA TRP A 118 -7.92 -15.13 -1.98
C TRP A 118 -6.58 -14.62 -1.48
N MET A 119 -5.58 -14.53 -2.37
CA MET A 119 -4.26 -13.98 -2.02
C MET A 119 -4.37 -12.52 -1.56
N GLY A 120 -5.18 -11.70 -2.23
CA GLY A 120 -5.40 -10.31 -1.86
C GLY A 120 -6.06 -10.16 -0.48
N MET A 121 -7.10 -10.96 -0.20
CA MET A 121 -7.74 -10.97 1.12
C MET A 121 -6.79 -11.41 2.22
N ILE A 122 -6.03 -12.49 1.99
CA ILE A 122 -5.03 -12.98 2.95
C ILE A 122 -3.97 -11.91 3.17
N CYS A 123 -3.47 -11.27 2.12
CA CYS A 123 -2.46 -10.21 2.21
C CYS A 123 -2.95 -9.03 3.07
N VAL A 124 -4.15 -8.49 2.80
CA VAL A 124 -4.71 -7.37 3.58
C VAL A 124 -4.97 -7.80 5.03
N SER A 125 -5.44 -9.03 5.25
CA SER A 125 -5.69 -9.57 6.60
C SER A 125 -4.41 -9.75 7.40
N LEU A 126 -3.36 -10.32 6.80
CA LEU A 126 -2.05 -10.47 7.43
C LEU A 126 -1.41 -9.10 7.72
N PHE A 127 -1.54 -8.15 6.80
CA PHE A 127 -1.02 -6.80 7.00
C PHE A 127 -1.71 -6.08 8.17
N ALA A 128 -3.03 -6.20 8.29
CA ALA A 128 -3.78 -5.65 9.42
C ALA A 128 -3.42 -6.36 10.73
N ALA A 129 -3.54 -7.69 10.74
CA ALA A 129 -3.46 -8.50 11.95
C ALA A 129 -2.03 -8.65 12.50
N GLN A 130 -1.05 -8.85 11.62
CA GLN A 130 0.33 -9.13 12.03
C GLN A 130 1.21 -7.90 12.08
N GLN A 131 1.01 -6.93 11.17
CA GLN A 131 1.87 -5.74 11.12
C GLN A 131 1.26 -4.53 11.83
N TRP A 132 0.03 -4.17 11.49
CA TRP A 132 -0.52 -2.90 11.95
C TRP A 132 -1.01 -2.96 13.40
N LEU A 133 -1.80 -3.97 13.78
CA LEU A 133 -2.35 -4.10 15.14
C LEU A 133 -1.25 -4.18 16.23
N PRO A 134 -0.25 -5.06 16.15
CA PRO A 134 0.80 -5.14 17.18
C PRO A 134 1.67 -3.88 17.22
N GLY A 135 1.92 -3.26 16.06
CA GLY A 135 2.65 -1.99 15.97
C GLY A 135 1.90 -0.83 16.63
N PHE A 136 0.58 -0.77 16.45
CA PHE A 136 -0.29 0.21 17.07
C PHE A 136 -0.36 0.02 18.58
N VAL A 137 -0.63 -1.22 19.01
CA VAL A 137 -0.73 -1.58 20.43
C VAL A 137 0.59 -1.30 21.17
N SER A 138 1.73 -1.69 20.59
CA SER A 138 3.05 -1.41 21.19
C SER A 138 3.33 0.09 21.27
N PHE A 139 2.90 0.89 20.30
CA PHE A 139 3.06 2.34 20.33
C PHE A 139 2.17 2.99 21.41
N CYS A 140 0.90 2.58 21.50
CA CYS A 140 -0.03 3.08 22.51
C CYS A 140 0.43 2.75 23.93
N TYR A 141 0.81 1.50 24.22
CA TYR A 141 1.35 1.13 25.54
C TYR A 141 2.61 1.90 25.92
N GLN A 142 3.45 2.24 24.94
CA GLN A 142 4.68 3.00 25.16
C GLN A 142 4.46 4.53 25.25
N CYS A 143 3.23 4.99 24.98
CA CYS A 143 2.80 6.38 25.14
C CYS A 143 2.07 6.61 26.47
N GLU A 144 1.57 5.55 27.11
CA GLU A 144 0.85 5.57 28.39
C GLU A 144 1.78 5.42 29.62
N MET A 145 3.03 5.01 29.40
CA MET A 145 4.10 4.85 30.41
C MET A 145 5.18 5.92 30.22
#